data_AF-A0A354ZJG6-F1
#
_entry.id   AF-A0A354ZJG6-F1
#
_cell.length_a   1.000
_cell.length_b   1.000
_cell.length_c   1.000
_cell.angle_alpha   90.00
_cell.angle_beta   90.00
_cell.angle_gamma   90.00
#
_symmetry.space_group_name_H-M   'P 1'
#
loop_
_entity.id
_entity.type
_entity.pdbx_description
1 polymer ?
#
loop_
_entity_poly.entity_id
_entity_poly.type
_entity_poly.pdbx_seq_one_letter_code
_entity_poly.pdbx_strand_id
1 'polypeptide(L)'
;MLLAMERILPGEGEVSAAIRVLQDLRLSNHRYCDILCADALYAQAPFINAVVRQNMDVLIKVKQDNYHLVRDMDELMAREPPYVFRGVTPKDEPIENNHGVTYDVELWDAEGFTSWEQVDCPLRCVKVRETKKVTCNGELVSEIVSEYHIATTVPAALMKPLRVWEIAHRRWDIENTVFNDLKQNWG
;
A
#
# COMPACT_ATOMS: atom_id res chain seq x y z
N MET A 1 -11.87 -1.55 -14.68
CA MET A 1 -11.26 -2.47 -15.66
C MET A 1 -10.74 -3.68 -14.91
N LEU A 2 -11.18 -4.88 -15.26
CA LEU A 2 -10.66 -6.14 -14.72
C LEU A 2 -9.69 -6.74 -15.75
N LEU A 3 -8.44 -7.03 -15.34
CA LEU A 3 -7.41 -7.55 -16.25
C LEU A 3 -7.36 -9.07 -16.29
N ALA A 4 -7.54 -9.74 -15.14
CA ALA A 4 -7.56 -11.19 -15.04
C ALA A 4 -8.34 -11.64 -13.81
N MET A 5 -8.89 -12.85 -13.87
CA MET A 5 -9.48 -13.56 -12.75
C MET A 5 -9.16 -15.04 -12.93
N GLU A 6 -8.39 -15.60 -11.99
CA GLU A 6 -7.90 -16.98 -12.08
C GLU A 6 -8.37 -17.78 -10.87
N ARG A 7 -8.64 -19.06 -11.10
CA ARG A 7 -8.89 -20.00 -10.00
C ARG A 7 -7.55 -20.43 -9.39
N ILE A 8 -7.53 -20.60 -8.07
CA ILE A 8 -6.43 -21.26 -7.38
C ILE A 8 -6.46 -22.75 -7.75
N LEU A 9 -5.36 -23.27 -8.28
CA LEU A 9 -5.25 -24.66 -8.70
C LEU A 9 -5.07 -25.60 -7.50
N PRO A 10 -5.38 -26.91 -7.63
CA PRO A 10 -5.14 -27.88 -6.56
C PRO A 10 -3.68 -27.89 -6.12
N GLY A 11 -3.43 -27.63 -4.83
CA GLY A 11 -2.08 -27.56 -4.26
C GLY A 11 -1.36 -26.22 -4.42
N GLU A 12 -1.99 -25.23 -5.06
CA GLU A 12 -1.48 -23.87 -5.23
C GLU A 12 -1.88 -22.98 -4.05
N GLY A 13 -0.96 -22.17 -3.55
CA GLY A 13 -1.27 -21.11 -2.57
C GLY A 13 -1.68 -19.80 -3.26
N GLU A 14 -2.32 -18.90 -2.53
CA GLU A 14 -2.79 -17.61 -3.08
C GLU A 14 -1.66 -16.79 -3.72
N VAL A 15 -0.49 -16.73 -3.07
CA VAL A 15 0.66 -15.99 -3.63
C VAL A 15 1.21 -16.66 -4.89
N SER A 16 1.28 -17.99 -4.93
CA SER A 16 1.71 -18.72 -6.14
C SER A 16 0.76 -18.48 -7.30
N ALA A 17 -0.55 -18.51 -7.03
CA ALA A 17 -1.59 -18.19 -8.03
C ALA A 17 -1.45 -16.76 -8.55
N ALA A 18 -1.21 -15.78 -7.67
CA ALA A 18 -1.00 -14.40 -8.09
C ALA A 18 0.27 -14.22 -8.93
N ILE A 19 1.37 -14.91 -8.60
CA ILE A 19 2.60 -14.90 -9.41
C ILE A 19 2.32 -15.46 -10.80
N ARG A 20 1.57 -16.57 -10.90
CA ARG A 20 1.14 -17.13 -12.19
C ARG A 20 0.31 -16.14 -13.00
N VAL A 21 -0.69 -15.51 -12.39
CA VAL A 21 -1.52 -14.47 -13.04
C VAL A 21 -0.65 -13.34 -13.57
N LEU A 22 0.33 -12.86 -12.79
CA LEU A 22 1.26 -11.81 -13.24
C LEU A 22 2.05 -12.26 -14.47
N GLN A 23 2.54 -13.51 -14.48
CA GLN A 23 3.30 -14.05 -15.62
C GLN A 23 2.42 -14.16 -16.88
N ASP A 24 1.18 -14.62 -16.74
CA ASP A 24 0.24 -14.75 -17.86
C ASP A 24 -0.19 -13.38 -18.41
N LEU A 25 -0.41 -12.39 -17.53
CA LEU A 25 -0.69 -11.01 -17.92
C LEU A 25 0.45 -10.37 -18.71
N ARG A 26 1.70 -10.70 -18.38
CA ARG A 26 2.87 -10.21 -19.10
C ARG A 26 2.97 -10.73 -20.53
N LEU A 27 2.53 -11.98 -20.76
CA LEU A 27 2.53 -12.59 -22.09
C LEU A 27 1.44 -11.99 -22.98
N SER A 28 0.30 -11.63 -22.38
CA SER A 28 -0.84 -11.03 -23.08
C SER A 28 -0.73 -9.51 -23.24
N ASN A 29 0.05 -8.83 -22.38
CA ASN A 29 0.17 -7.37 -22.37
C ASN A 29 1.65 -6.94 -22.24
N HIS A 30 2.11 -6.05 -23.11
CA HIS A 30 3.51 -5.61 -23.06
C HIS A 30 3.82 -4.71 -21.85
N ARG A 31 2.85 -3.89 -21.43
CA ARG A 31 2.89 -3.05 -20.21
C ARG A 31 1.45 -2.69 -19.84
N TYR A 32 1.01 -3.02 -18.63
CA TYR A 32 -0.38 -2.79 -18.19
C TYR A 32 -0.50 -1.89 -16.96
N CYS A 33 0.55 -1.77 -16.14
CA CYS A 33 0.67 -0.76 -15.11
C CYS A 33 2.15 -0.44 -14.83
N ASP A 34 2.38 0.65 -14.10
CA ASP A 34 3.71 1.05 -13.63
C ASP A 34 3.96 0.63 -12.17
N ILE A 35 2.92 0.74 -11.32
CA ILE A 35 2.98 0.40 -9.90
C ILE A 35 1.88 -0.62 -9.59
N LEU A 36 2.24 -1.76 -9.02
CA LEU A 36 1.33 -2.77 -8.51
C LEU A 36 1.12 -2.60 -7.00
N CYS A 37 -0.11 -2.36 -6.58
CA CYS A 37 -0.47 -2.26 -5.17
C CYS A 37 -1.04 -3.59 -4.67
N ALA A 38 -0.50 -4.13 -3.58
CA ALA A 38 -0.96 -5.40 -3.02
C ALA A 38 -1.21 -5.33 -1.51
N ASP A 39 -1.99 -6.29 -1.00
CA ASP A 39 -2.23 -6.43 0.43
C ASP A 39 -1.00 -7.01 1.17
N ALA A 40 -1.01 -6.91 2.50
CA ALA A 40 0.02 -7.46 3.37
C ALA A 40 0.25 -8.96 3.21
N LEU A 41 -0.72 -9.73 2.71
CA LEU A 41 -0.48 -11.14 2.38
C LEU A 41 0.65 -11.32 1.35
N TYR A 42 0.77 -10.38 0.42
CA TYR A 42 1.72 -10.41 -0.69
C TYR A 42 3.07 -9.80 -0.33
N ALA A 43 3.27 -9.38 0.93
CA ALA A 43 4.55 -9.00 1.50
C ALA A 43 5.47 -10.23 1.57
N GLN A 44 5.89 -10.76 0.43
CA GLN A 44 6.71 -11.96 0.32
C GLN A 44 7.70 -11.75 -0.82
N ALA A 45 8.96 -12.14 -0.57
CA ALA A 45 10.04 -11.94 -1.53
C ALA A 45 9.76 -12.54 -2.91
N PRO A 46 9.20 -13.77 -3.05
CA PRO A 46 8.87 -14.32 -4.36
C PRO A 46 7.89 -13.45 -5.16
N PHE A 47 6.92 -12.83 -4.49
CA PHE A 47 5.94 -11.95 -5.13
C PHE A 47 6.57 -10.63 -5.54
N ILE A 48 7.29 -9.96 -4.63
CA ILE A 48 8.00 -8.71 -4.91
C ILE A 48 8.93 -8.89 -6.11
N ASN A 49 9.74 -9.94 -6.11
CA ASN A 49 10.66 -10.23 -7.20
C ASN A 49 9.93 -10.54 -8.51
N ALA A 50 8.77 -11.21 -8.47
CA ALA A 50 7.96 -11.47 -9.66
C ALA A 50 7.47 -10.16 -10.30
N VAL A 51 7.06 -9.18 -9.50
CA VAL A 51 6.64 -7.85 -9.99
C VAL A 51 7.83 -7.08 -10.59
N VAL A 52 8.94 -7.01 -9.85
CA VAL A 52 10.15 -6.27 -10.26
C VAL A 52 10.74 -6.84 -11.55
N ARG A 53 10.75 -8.17 -11.73
CA ARG A 53 11.22 -8.82 -12.97
C ARG A 53 10.39 -8.45 -14.21
N GLN A 54 9.18 -7.90 -14.04
CA GLN A 54 8.37 -7.38 -15.13
C GLN A 54 8.60 -5.89 -15.40
N ASN A 55 9.59 -5.27 -14.76
CA ASN A 55 9.87 -3.83 -14.80
C ASN A 55 8.70 -2.98 -14.29
N MET A 56 8.02 -3.48 -13.27
CA MET A 56 7.02 -2.72 -12.52
C MET A 56 7.52 -2.49 -11.10
N ASP A 57 7.04 -1.42 -10.50
CA ASP A 57 7.22 -1.19 -9.09
C ASP A 57 6.10 -1.83 -8.26
N VAL A 58 6.38 -2.11 -6.99
CA VAL A 58 5.40 -2.65 -6.05
C VAL A 58 5.20 -1.72 -4.86
N LEU A 59 3.98 -1.69 -4.33
CA LEU A 59 3.62 -0.98 -3.10
C LEU A 59 2.75 -1.90 -2.25
N ILE A 60 3.23 -2.24 -1.05
CA ILE A 60 2.62 -3.26 -0.19
C ILE A 60 2.54 -2.73 1.24
N LYS A 61 1.37 -2.87 1.87
CA LYS A 61 1.23 -2.63 3.32
C LYS A 61 1.96 -3.75 4.07
N VAL A 62 2.82 -3.41 5.02
CA VAL A 62 3.52 -4.41 5.85
C VAL A 62 2.91 -4.42 7.25
N LYS A 63 2.69 -5.62 7.81
CA LYS A 63 2.28 -5.78 9.22
C LYS A 63 3.52 -5.84 10.12
N GLN A 64 3.44 -5.17 11.27
CA GLN A 64 4.56 -4.97 12.20
C GLN A 64 5.19 -6.27 12.73
N ASP A 65 4.43 -7.35 12.84
CA ASP A 65 4.82 -8.44 13.75
C ASP A 65 5.94 -9.36 13.22
N ASN A 66 6.29 -9.33 11.93
CA ASN A 66 7.03 -10.44 11.31
C ASN A 66 8.30 -10.09 10.52
N TYR A 67 8.74 -8.83 10.47
CA TYR A 67 9.90 -8.48 9.64
C TYR A 67 10.99 -7.75 10.44
N HIS A 68 12.19 -8.33 10.48
CA HIS A 68 13.42 -7.67 10.97
C HIS A 68 13.57 -6.28 10.34
N LEU A 69 13.23 -6.17 9.07
CA LEU A 69 13.09 -4.95 8.30
C LEU A 69 12.28 -3.85 9.00
N VAL A 70 11.10 -4.16 9.56
CA VAL A 70 10.25 -3.16 10.22
C VAL A 70 10.90 -2.63 11.50
N ARG A 71 11.68 -3.47 12.20
CA ARG A 71 12.44 -3.04 13.38
C ARG A 71 13.58 -2.12 12.98
N ASP A 72 14.37 -2.50 11.97
CA ASP A 72 15.44 -1.66 11.43
C ASP A 72 14.88 -0.29 10.97
N MET A 73 13.70 -0.30 10.35
CA MET A 73 12.98 0.90 9.94
C MET A 73 12.54 1.75 11.13
N ASP A 74 11.89 1.16 12.12
CA ASP A 74 11.42 1.89 13.31
C ASP A 74 12.60 2.53 14.07
N GLU A 75 13.73 1.82 14.18
CA GLU A 75 14.95 2.35 14.81
C GLU A 75 15.57 3.51 14.02
N LEU A 76 15.62 3.40 12.69
CA LEU A 76 16.13 4.47 11.82
C LEU A 76 15.22 5.70 11.88
N MET A 77 13.91 5.48 11.76
CA MET A 77 12.89 6.52 11.69
C MET A 77 12.68 7.23 13.03
N ALA A 78 12.95 6.57 14.16
CA ALA A 78 12.93 7.22 15.48
C ALA A 78 13.96 8.37 15.61
N ARG A 79 14.94 8.45 14.70
CA ARG A 79 16.01 9.46 14.72
C ARG A 79 15.77 10.62 13.77
N GLU A 80 14.81 10.53 12.87
CA GLU A 80 14.50 11.55 11.88
C GLU A 80 13.13 12.20 12.11
N PRO A 81 12.97 13.50 11.84
CA PRO A 81 11.66 14.14 11.93
C PRO A 81 10.74 13.63 10.81
N PRO A 82 9.44 13.43 11.09
CA PRO A 82 8.48 13.06 10.04
C PRO A 82 8.19 14.23 9.11
N TYR A 83 7.76 13.90 7.90
CA TYR A 83 6.95 14.80 7.08
C TYR A 83 5.55 14.88 7.69
N VAL A 84 5.10 16.08 8.03
CA VAL A 84 3.80 16.30 8.68
C VAL A 84 2.84 16.96 7.70
N PHE A 85 1.67 16.35 7.53
CA PHE A 85 0.56 16.85 6.74
C PHE A 85 -0.69 16.91 7.63
N ARG A 86 -1.50 17.97 7.49
CA ARG A 86 -2.68 18.19 8.34
C ARG A 86 -3.90 18.46 7.46
N GLY A 87 -5.04 17.90 7.84
CA GLY A 87 -6.30 18.08 7.13
C GLY A 87 -6.30 17.61 5.68
N VAL A 88 -5.46 16.64 5.31
CA VAL A 88 -5.39 16.10 3.94
C VAL A 88 -6.49 15.06 3.69
N THR A 89 -6.85 14.87 2.43
CA THR A 89 -7.74 13.79 1.99
C THR A 89 -7.01 12.91 0.97
N PRO A 90 -7.14 11.57 0.99
CA PRO A 90 -6.40 10.69 0.06
C PRO A 90 -6.71 10.90 -1.43
N LYS A 91 -7.81 11.61 -1.73
CA LYS A 91 -8.29 11.90 -3.09
C LYS A 91 -8.15 13.37 -3.49
N ASP A 92 -7.53 14.20 -2.63
CA ASP A 92 -7.50 15.65 -2.80
C ASP A 92 -8.92 16.26 -2.98
N GLU A 93 -9.94 15.63 -2.39
CA GLU A 93 -11.34 16.06 -2.47
C GLU A 93 -11.60 17.24 -1.51
N PRO A 94 -12.37 18.26 -1.94
CA PRO A 94 -12.76 19.37 -1.08
C PRO A 94 -13.71 18.90 0.02
N ILE A 95 -13.53 19.42 1.23
CA ILE A 95 -14.42 19.13 2.37
C ILE A 95 -15.44 20.26 2.44
N GLU A 96 -16.63 20.05 1.86
CA GLU A 96 -17.71 21.02 1.96
C GLU A 96 -18.19 21.17 3.41
N ASN A 97 -18.33 22.41 3.88
CA ASN A 97 -18.90 22.75 5.18
C ASN A 97 -18.28 22.02 6.39
N ASN A 98 -17.00 21.64 6.30
CA ASN A 98 -16.31 20.84 7.31
C ASN A 98 -17.09 19.55 7.66
N HIS A 99 -17.80 18.98 6.68
CA HIS A 99 -18.54 17.74 6.77
C HIS A 99 -17.83 16.69 5.91
N GLY A 100 -17.12 15.76 6.54
CA GLY A 100 -16.34 14.76 5.83
C GLY A 100 -15.23 14.13 6.66
N VAL A 101 -14.33 13.44 5.96
CA VAL A 101 -13.19 12.72 6.56
C VAL A 101 -11.90 13.43 6.17
N THR A 102 -11.07 13.74 7.17
CA THR A 102 -9.74 14.31 6.97
C THR A 102 -8.70 13.49 7.72
N TYR A 103 -7.45 13.65 7.32
CA TYR A 103 -6.33 12.94 7.90
C TYR A 103 -5.25 13.94 8.32
N ASP A 104 -4.79 13.78 9.54
CA ASP A 104 -3.49 14.31 9.95
C ASP A 104 -2.48 13.16 9.86
N VAL A 105 -1.41 13.36 9.10
CA VAL A 105 -0.49 12.28 8.72
C VAL A 105 0.94 12.68 9.04
N GLU A 106 1.64 11.79 9.71
CA GLU A 106 3.08 11.84 9.96
C GLU A 106 3.72 10.68 9.19
N LEU A 107 4.67 11.03 8.31
CA LEU A 107 5.34 10.08 7.42
C LEU A 107 6.84 10.10 7.69
N TRP A 108 7.42 8.94 7.96
CA TRP A 108 8.87 8.75 7.94
C TRP A 108 9.22 7.92 6.71
N ASP A 109 10.23 8.34 5.97
CA ASP A 109 10.51 7.82 4.63
C ASP A 109 12.01 7.55 4.49
N ALA A 110 12.36 6.31 4.17
CA ALA A 110 13.75 5.90 4.01
C ALA A 110 13.91 4.85 2.91
N GLU A 111 15.08 4.84 2.28
CA GLU A 111 15.42 3.95 1.16
C GLU A 111 16.63 3.07 1.46
N GLY A 112 16.85 2.07 0.59
CA GLY A 112 18.06 1.26 0.61
C GLY A 112 18.01 0.09 1.59
N PHE A 113 16.81 -0.31 2.02
CA PHE A 113 16.66 -1.44 2.93
C PHE A 113 16.91 -2.77 2.22
N THR A 114 17.87 -3.54 2.72
CA THR A 114 18.25 -4.86 2.20
C THR A 114 18.09 -5.99 3.21
N SER A 115 17.52 -5.72 4.39
CA SER A 115 17.32 -6.73 5.45
C SER A 115 16.12 -7.63 5.21
N TRP A 116 15.36 -7.42 4.12
CA TRP A 116 14.35 -8.37 3.68
C TRP A 116 15.01 -9.51 2.90
N GLU A 117 15.19 -10.65 3.56
CA GLU A 117 15.80 -11.82 2.93
C GLU A 117 15.08 -12.24 1.64
N GLN A 118 15.87 -12.66 0.65
CA GLN A 118 15.42 -13.16 -0.64
C GLN A 118 14.78 -12.12 -1.57
N VAL A 119 14.64 -10.85 -1.18
CA VAL A 119 14.25 -9.78 -2.11
C VAL A 119 15.46 -9.39 -2.95
N ASP A 120 15.30 -9.38 -4.27
CA ASP A 120 16.40 -9.21 -5.23
C ASP A 120 16.85 -7.73 -5.38
N CYS A 121 16.17 -6.80 -4.72
CA CYS A 121 16.42 -5.36 -4.83
C CYS A 121 16.25 -4.64 -3.49
N PRO A 122 16.93 -3.49 -3.29
CA PRO A 122 16.70 -2.66 -2.13
C PRO A 122 15.28 -2.10 -2.12
N LEU A 123 14.68 -2.03 -0.93
CA LEU A 123 13.35 -1.49 -0.72
C LEU A 123 13.41 -0.10 -0.11
N ARG A 124 12.38 0.67 -0.37
CA ARG A 124 12.00 1.87 0.35
C ARG A 124 10.87 1.53 1.31
N CYS A 125 10.86 2.17 2.48
CA CYS A 125 9.73 2.07 3.39
C CYS A 125 9.27 3.44 3.87
N VAL A 126 7.96 3.53 3.98
CA VAL A 126 7.26 4.65 4.59
C VAL A 126 6.54 4.15 5.83
N LYS A 127 6.94 4.62 7.01
CA LYS A 127 6.12 4.49 8.21
C LYS A 127 5.08 5.58 8.20
N VAL A 128 3.84 5.19 8.44
CA VAL A 128 2.70 6.08 8.51
C VAL A 128 2.14 6.04 9.92
N ARG A 129 2.00 7.23 10.52
CA ARG A 129 1.08 7.45 11.63
C ARG A 129 0.02 8.43 11.16
N GLU A 130 -1.22 7.98 11.11
CA GLU A 130 -2.33 8.81 10.69
C GLU A 130 -3.40 8.93 11.77
N THR A 131 -4.06 10.08 11.79
CA THR A 131 -5.23 10.34 12.61
C THR A 131 -6.38 10.68 11.68
N LYS A 132 -7.30 9.73 11.53
CA LYS A 132 -8.53 9.90 10.77
C LYS A 132 -9.53 10.67 11.60
N LYS A 133 -9.95 11.83 11.13
CA LYS A 133 -10.94 12.71 11.75
C LYS A 133 -12.21 12.74 10.92
N VAL A 134 -13.32 12.36 11.53
CA VAL A 134 -14.66 12.42 10.92
C VAL A 134 -15.40 13.60 11.53
N THR A 135 -15.79 14.53 10.68
CA THR A 135 -16.49 15.75 11.09
C THR A 135 -17.88 15.76 10.47
N CYS A 136 -18.91 16.05 11.26
CA CYS A 136 -20.28 16.21 10.80
C CYS A 136 -20.78 17.58 11.25
N ASN A 137 -21.28 18.40 10.32
CA ASN A 137 -21.76 19.77 10.59
C ASN A 137 -20.74 20.64 11.34
N GLY A 138 -19.45 20.45 11.05
CA GLY A 138 -18.36 21.19 11.69
C GLY A 138 -17.93 20.66 13.06
N GLU A 139 -18.59 19.65 13.61
CA GLU A 139 -18.21 19.02 14.88
C GLU A 139 -17.44 17.71 14.66
N LEU A 140 -16.35 17.52 15.40
CA LEU A 140 -15.57 16.28 15.39
C LEU A 140 -16.37 15.16 16.07
N VAL A 141 -16.77 14.16 15.30
CA VAL A 141 -17.60 13.03 15.78
C VAL A 141 -16.75 11.79 16.07
N SER A 142 -15.65 11.62 15.35
CA SER A 142 -14.77 10.46 15.53
C SER A 142 -13.32 10.81 15.20
N GLU A 143 -12.41 10.28 16.01
CA GLU A 143 -10.98 10.37 15.81
C GLU A 143 -10.36 8.98 16.03
N ILE A 144 -9.66 8.48 15.01
CA ILE A 144 -9.02 7.15 15.04
C ILE A 144 -7.57 7.30 14.65
N VAL A 145 -6.67 6.88 15.52
CA VAL A 145 -5.23 6.85 15.26
C VAL A 145 -4.85 5.47 14.75
N SER A 146 -4.00 5.42 13.73
CA SER A 146 -3.47 4.17 13.15
C SER A 146 -2.01 4.34 12.80
N GLU A 147 -1.24 3.27 13.02
CA GLU A 147 0.19 3.20 12.66
C GLU A 147 0.44 1.93 11.83
N TYR A 148 1.16 2.07 10.73
CA TYR A 148 1.50 0.97 9.83
C TYR A 148 2.67 1.34 8.92
N HIS A 149 3.22 0.34 8.23
CA HIS A 149 4.32 0.52 7.30
C HIS A 149 3.89 0.19 5.88
N ILE A 150 4.51 0.86 4.92
CA ILE A 150 4.36 0.58 3.49
C ILE A 150 5.77 0.30 2.94
N ALA A 151 5.97 -0.86 2.35
CA ALA A 151 7.17 -1.17 1.59
C ALA A 151 6.92 -0.93 0.10
N THR A 152 7.88 -0.33 -0.58
CA THR A 152 7.80 -0.08 -2.01
C THR A 152 9.17 -0.15 -2.68
N THR A 153 9.19 -0.47 -3.98
CA THR A 153 10.39 -0.35 -4.82
C THR A 153 10.49 1.02 -5.50
N VAL A 154 9.44 1.86 -5.42
CA VAL A 154 9.41 3.18 -6.07
C VAL A 154 10.40 4.13 -5.39
N PRO A 155 11.40 4.64 -6.12
CA PRO A 155 12.38 5.57 -5.55
C PRO A 155 11.75 6.88 -5.02
N ALA A 156 12.32 7.43 -3.95
CA ALA A 156 11.97 8.73 -3.36
C ALA A 156 12.19 9.88 -4.34
N ALA A 157 13.14 9.72 -5.26
CA ALA A 157 13.37 10.64 -6.37
C ALA A 157 12.18 10.70 -7.35
N LEU A 158 11.39 9.62 -7.48
CA LEU A 158 10.25 9.54 -8.39
C LEU A 158 8.91 9.87 -7.70
N MET A 159 8.77 9.50 -6.42
CA MET A 159 7.50 9.65 -5.72
C MET A 159 7.69 10.11 -4.27
N LYS A 160 7.02 11.21 -3.90
CA LYS A 160 7.01 11.73 -2.52
C LYS A 160 6.23 10.80 -1.58
N PRO A 161 6.58 10.74 -0.28
CA PRO A 161 5.91 9.85 0.67
C PRO A 161 4.41 10.10 0.81
N LEU A 162 3.93 11.34 0.64
CA LEU A 162 2.50 11.64 0.64
C LEU A 162 1.75 10.91 -0.51
N ARG A 163 2.35 10.83 -1.70
CA ARG A 163 1.73 10.10 -2.83
C ARG A 163 1.76 8.59 -2.63
N VAL A 164 2.79 8.04 -1.95
CA VAL A 164 2.81 6.64 -1.50
C VAL A 164 1.61 6.37 -0.57
N TRP A 165 1.38 7.26 0.39
CA TRP A 165 0.26 7.16 1.34
C TRP A 165 -1.12 7.22 0.65
N GLU A 166 -1.32 8.15 -0.27
CA GLU A 166 -2.57 8.26 -1.05
C GLU A 166 -2.87 7.00 -1.86
N ILE A 167 -1.85 6.44 -2.53
CA ILE A 167 -1.99 5.21 -3.32
C ILE A 167 -2.37 4.04 -2.40
N ALA A 168 -1.74 3.93 -1.22
CA ALA A 168 -2.07 2.91 -0.24
C ALA A 168 -3.53 3.02 0.24
N HIS A 169 -4.02 4.24 0.50
CA HIS A 169 -5.41 4.48 0.87
C HIS A 169 -6.40 4.09 -0.21
N ARG A 170 -6.12 4.44 -1.47
CA ARG A 170 -6.98 4.06 -2.61
C ARG A 170 -7.14 2.55 -2.75
N ARG A 171 -6.11 1.77 -2.38
CA ARG A 171 -6.22 0.30 -2.34
C ARG A 171 -7.25 -0.16 -1.30
N TRP A 172 -7.30 0.46 -0.13
CA TRP A 172 -8.30 0.12 0.89
C TRP A 172 -9.72 0.46 0.45
N ASP A 173 -9.91 1.53 -0.30
CA ASP A 173 -11.22 1.89 -0.87
C ASP A 173 -11.73 0.82 -1.85
N ILE A 174 -10.85 0.20 -2.65
CA ILE A 174 -11.22 -0.91 -3.55
C ILE A 174 -11.77 -2.08 -2.73
N GLU A 175 -11.14 -2.39 -1.60
CA GLU A 175 -11.59 -3.50 -0.75
C GLU A 175 -12.97 -3.25 -0.15
N ASN A 176 -13.20 -2.03 0.32
CA ASN A 176 -14.47 -1.62 0.91
C ASN A 176 -15.60 -1.44 -0.11
N THR A 177 -15.29 -1.23 -1.38
CA THR A 177 -16.31 -0.94 -2.41
C THR A 177 -16.54 -2.15 -3.30
N VAL A 178 -15.49 -2.66 -3.97
CA VAL A 178 -15.62 -3.68 -5.01
C VAL A 178 -15.89 -5.06 -4.43
N PHE A 179 -15.14 -5.47 -3.40
CA PHE A 179 -15.35 -6.80 -2.80
C PHE A 179 -16.62 -6.85 -1.94
N ASN A 180 -17.00 -5.75 -1.30
CA ASN A 180 -18.29 -5.67 -0.60
C ASN A 180 -19.46 -5.72 -1.58
N ASP A 181 -19.39 -5.01 -2.70
CA ASP A 181 -20.43 -5.04 -3.74
C ASP A 181 -20.57 -6.43 -4.37
N LEU A 182 -19.46 -7.09 -4.69
CA LEU A 182 -19.47 -8.46 -5.20
C LEU A 182 -20.05 -9.48 -4.21
N LYS A 183 -19.79 -9.30 -2.90
CA LYS A 183 -20.35 -10.18 -1.85
C LYS A 183 -21.82 -9.89 -1.57
N GLN A 184 -22.27 -8.64 -1.65
CA GLN A 184 -23.63 -8.25 -1.28
C GLN A 184 -24.62 -8.39 -2.44
N ASN A 185 -24.19 -8.13 -3.67
CA ASN A 185 -25.10 -7.99 -4.81
C ASN A 185 -24.98 -9.11 -5.87
N TRP A 186 -23.97 -9.99 -5.77
CA TRP A 186 -23.69 -11.02 -6.78
C TRP A 186 -23.38 -12.41 -6.20
N GLY A 187 -23.89 -12.69 -4.99
CA GLY A 187 -23.81 -14.00 -4.33
C GLY A 187 -24.69 -15.07 -4.96
#